data_AF-A0A2E5UNT8-F1
#
_entry.id   AF-A0A2E5UNT8-F1
#
_cell.length_a   1.000
_cell.length_b   1.000
_cell.length_c   1.000
_cell.angle_alpha   90.00
_cell.angle_beta   90.00
_cell.angle_gamma   90.00
#
_symmetry.space_group_name_H-M   'P 1'
#
loop_
_entity.id
_entity.type
_entity.pdbx_description
1 polymer ?
#
loop_
_entity_poly.entity_id
_entity_poly.type
_entity_poly.pdbx_seq_one_letter_code
_entity_poly.pdbx_strand_id
1 'polypeptide(L)'
;MKIILFLSIFSLAFNSSLQEAYDNASSYEIYDKYLILEPNTTYTGGLGIYEGDVYINCQGSTIDLEGGNGIWVYADVVYPSSLVMEYCSVTNGPYYGISFGGMSKGNIRNCNFVNTNFGLKLFDVSEVSVTNCIFSNHSTYGLGLYGEDTSLEITFSLFWDNEESDSMESCPG
;
A
#
# COMPACT_ATOMS: atom_id res chain seq x y z
N MET A 1 22.36 -48.60 15.82
CA MET A 1 21.95 -47.77 14.66
C MET A 1 20.93 -46.75 15.16
N LYS A 2 21.33 -45.49 15.39
CA LYS A 2 20.43 -44.44 15.91
C LYS A 2 19.65 -43.87 14.71
N ILE A 3 18.33 -44.06 14.70
CA ILE A 3 17.43 -43.39 13.76
C ILE A 3 17.26 -41.96 14.26
N ILE A 4 17.79 -40.99 13.51
CA ILE A 4 17.53 -39.57 13.72
C ILE A 4 16.27 -39.23 12.93
N LEU A 5 15.18 -38.94 13.64
CA LEU A 5 13.91 -38.52 13.06
C LEU A 5 14.01 -37.02 12.74
N PHE A 6 14.17 -36.67 11.47
CA PHE A 6 14.13 -35.28 11.02
C PHE A 6 12.65 -34.87 10.87
N LEU A 7 12.13 -34.11 11.84
CA LEU A 7 10.76 -33.60 11.78
C LEU A 7 10.75 -32.34 10.91
N SER A 8 10.47 -32.48 9.62
CA SER A 8 10.18 -31.35 8.74
C SER A 8 8.73 -30.92 8.99
N ILE A 9 8.55 -29.80 9.69
CA ILE A 9 7.24 -29.14 9.82
C ILE A 9 6.95 -28.53 8.45
N PHE A 10 6.07 -29.16 7.68
CA PHE A 10 5.47 -28.54 6.51
C PHE A 10 4.54 -27.42 7.02
N SER A 11 4.97 -26.16 6.94
CA SER A 11 4.05 -25.05 7.05
C SER A 11 3.15 -25.09 5.81
N LEU A 12 1.87 -25.42 6.00
CA LEU A 12 0.86 -25.11 5.00
C LEU A 12 0.85 -23.58 4.89
N ALA A 13 1.26 -23.05 3.73
CA ALA A 13 1.15 -21.63 3.43
C ALA A 13 -0.34 -21.32 3.27
N PHE A 14 -0.99 -20.95 4.37
CA PHE A 14 -2.28 -20.30 4.31
C PHE A 14 -2.03 -18.88 3.81
N ASN A 15 -2.73 -18.47 2.74
CA ASN A 15 -2.78 -17.06 2.37
C ASN A 15 -3.44 -16.33 3.54
N SER A 16 -2.66 -15.52 4.26
CA SER A 16 -3.16 -14.64 5.30
C SER A 16 -3.72 -13.38 4.65
N SER A 17 -4.81 -12.85 5.20
CA SER A 17 -5.31 -11.55 4.74
C SER A 17 -4.42 -10.43 5.25
N LEU A 18 -4.33 -9.32 4.51
CA LEU A 18 -3.64 -8.12 4.99
C LEU A 18 -4.29 -7.58 6.28
N GLN A 19 -5.61 -7.67 6.39
CA GLN A 19 -6.36 -7.29 7.59
C GLN A 19 -5.95 -8.13 8.81
N GLU A 20 -5.81 -9.45 8.67
CA GLU A 20 -5.38 -10.31 9.77
C GLU A 20 -3.94 -10.00 10.21
N ALA A 21 -3.04 -9.71 9.25
CA ALA A 21 -1.68 -9.28 9.58
C ALA A 21 -1.69 -7.96 10.37
N TYR A 22 -2.54 -7.01 9.97
CA TYR A 22 -2.74 -5.73 10.66
C TYR A 22 -3.33 -5.89 12.06
N ASP A 23 -4.37 -6.71 12.21
CA ASP A 23 -5.04 -6.92 13.49
C ASP A 23 -4.08 -7.53 14.51
N ASN A 24 -3.23 -8.45 14.07
CA ASN A 24 -2.22 -9.12 14.91
C ASN A 24 -0.95 -8.29 15.15
N ALA A 25 -0.74 -7.19 14.42
CA ALA A 25 0.45 -6.37 14.59
C ALA A 25 0.45 -5.61 15.92
N SER A 26 1.61 -5.60 16.57
CA SER A 26 1.88 -4.79 17.75
C SER A 26 2.36 -3.40 17.36
N SER A 27 2.35 -2.48 18.33
CA SER A 27 3.04 -1.20 18.20
C SER A 27 4.55 -1.37 18.32
N TYR A 28 5.31 -0.48 17.67
CA TYR A 28 6.76 -0.36 17.81
C TYR A 28 7.22 1.05 17.44
N GLU A 29 8.17 1.58 18.21
CA GLU A 29 8.63 2.98 18.12
C GLU A 29 7.46 3.98 18.14
N ILE A 30 7.26 4.72 17.05
CA ILE A 30 6.21 5.72 16.89
C ILE A 30 4.94 5.16 16.25
N TYR A 31 4.95 3.91 15.80
CA TYR A 31 3.85 3.31 15.06
C TYR A 31 2.93 2.54 16.00
N ASP A 32 1.63 2.85 15.92
CA ASP A 32 0.56 2.11 16.59
C ASP A 32 0.44 0.68 16.04
N LYS A 33 0.73 0.52 14.75
CA LYS A 33 0.75 -0.77 14.05
C LYS A 33 2.04 -0.92 13.25
N TYR A 34 2.87 -1.88 13.64
CA TYR A 34 4.14 -2.17 13.01
C TYR A 34 4.14 -3.57 12.39
N LEU A 35 3.94 -3.63 11.07
CA LEU A 35 3.78 -4.87 10.31
C LEU A 35 5.08 -5.20 9.56
N ILE A 36 5.63 -6.39 9.82
CA ILE A 36 6.63 -7.02 8.96
C ILE A 36 5.97 -8.24 8.34
N LEU A 37 5.79 -8.22 7.03
CA LEU A 37 5.20 -9.32 6.28
C LEU A 37 6.27 -10.30 5.82
N GLU A 38 5.89 -11.57 5.72
CA GLU A 38 6.82 -12.63 5.31
C GLU A 38 7.20 -12.48 3.81
N PRO A 39 8.49 -12.59 3.46
CA PRO A 39 8.94 -12.45 2.08
C PRO A 39 8.38 -13.57 1.20
N ASN A 40 8.23 -13.29 -0.10
CA ASN A 40 7.67 -14.24 -1.09
C ASN A 40 6.28 -14.80 -0.76
N THR A 41 5.52 -14.08 0.08
CA THR A 41 4.14 -14.42 0.43
C THR A 41 3.16 -13.53 -0.33
N THR A 42 1.95 -14.04 -0.60
CA THR A 42 0.84 -13.22 -1.09
C THR A 42 -0.16 -13.04 0.04
N TYR A 43 -0.37 -11.79 0.44
CA TYR A 43 -1.42 -11.37 1.36
C TYR A 43 -2.62 -10.93 0.56
N THR A 44 -3.82 -11.32 0.98
CA THR A 44 -5.03 -10.99 0.24
C THR A 44 -5.89 -9.93 0.91
N GLY A 45 -6.67 -9.21 0.10
CA GLY A 45 -7.60 -8.18 0.54
C GLY A 45 -6.98 -6.81 0.78
N GLY A 46 -7.85 -5.82 0.98
CA GLY A 46 -7.48 -4.44 1.29
C GLY A 46 -7.32 -4.18 2.79
N LEU A 47 -6.99 -2.92 3.13
CA LEU A 47 -6.84 -2.46 4.51
C LEU A 47 -7.37 -1.03 4.64
N GLY A 48 -8.15 -0.77 5.69
CA GLY A 48 -8.61 0.57 6.04
C GLY A 48 -7.89 1.10 7.27
N ILE A 49 -7.33 2.30 7.15
CA ILE A 49 -6.62 3.00 8.23
C ILE A 49 -7.33 4.33 8.45
N TYR A 50 -7.98 4.46 9.60
CA TYR A 50 -8.78 5.66 9.95
C TYR A 50 -8.25 6.38 11.20
N GLU A 51 -7.21 5.85 11.84
CA GLU A 51 -6.58 6.40 13.03
C GLU A 51 -5.19 5.77 13.21
N GLY A 52 -4.25 6.56 13.72
CA GLY A 52 -2.94 6.11 14.15
C GLY A 52 -1.89 6.04 13.05
N ASP A 53 -0.65 5.81 13.49
CA ASP A 53 0.53 5.73 12.65
C ASP A 53 0.85 4.26 12.32
N VAL A 54 0.83 3.91 11.03
CA VAL A 54 1.00 2.53 10.57
C VAL A 54 2.28 2.39 9.74
N TYR A 55 3.07 1.37 10.06
CA TYR A 55 4.23 0.94 9.28
C TYR A 55 3.98 -0.44 8.68
N ILE A 56 4.22 -0.60 7.38
CA ILE A 56 4.12 -1.87 6.66
C ILE A 56 5.40 -2.10 5.86
N ASN A 57 6.14 -3.15 6.22
CA ASN A 57 7.27 -3.64 5.43
C ASN A 57 6.92 -5.00 4.83
N CYS A 58 6.84 -5.07 3.51
CA CYS A 58 6.44 -6.29 2.83
C CYS A 58 7.60 -7.28 2.63
N GLN A 59 8.86 -6.87 2.79
CA GLN A 59 10.03 -7.69 2.49
C GLN A 59 9.99 -8.33 1.07
N GLY A 60 9.38 -7.63 0.11
CA GLY A 60 9.17 -8.14 -1.26
C GLY A 60 7.90 -8.99 -1.45
N SER A 61 7.02 -9.07 -0.45
CA SER A 61 5.73 -9.76 -0.56
C SER A 61 4.74 -9.01 -1.47
N THR A 62 3.72 -9.75 -1.90
CA THR A 62 2.63 -9.24 -2.74
C THR A 62 1.37 -9.05 -1.90
N ILE A 63 0.68 -7.93 -2.10
CA ILE A 63 -0.68 -7.67 -1.63
C ILE A 63 -1.60 -7.78 -2.84
N ASP A 64 -2.36 -8.86 -2.90
CA ASP A 64 -3.41 -9.07 -3.90
C ASP A 64 -4.74 -8.56 -3.34
N LEU A 65 -5.26 -7.49 -3.93
CA LEU A 65 -6.49 -6.86 -3.44
C LEU A 65 -7.76 -7.69 -3.73
N GLU A 66 -7.66 -8.75 -4.54
CA GLU A 66 -8.76 -9.67 -4.88
C GLU A 66 -10.03 -8.97 -5.38
N GLY A 67 -9.89 -7.85 -6.10
CA GLY A 67 -11.06 -7.08 -6.54
C GLY A 67 -11.67 -6.17 -5.44
N GLY A 68 -11.00 -6.02 -4.30
CA GLY A 68 -11.39 -5.11 -3.21
C GLY A 68 -11.07 -3.65 -3.50
N ASN A 69 -11.46 -2.75 -2.60
CA ASN A 69 -11.30 -1.30 -2.81
C ASN A 69 -9.83 -0.85 -2.92
N GLY A 70 -8.91 -1.56 -2.27
CA GLY A 70 -7.53 -1.15 -2.10
C GLY A 70 -7.18 -0.92 -0.63
N ILE A 71 -6.00 -0.34 -0.40
CA ILE A 71 -5.63 0.20 0.90
C ILE A 71 -6.10 1.65 0.95
N TRP A 72 -6.74 2.07 2.04
CA TRP A 72 -7.17 3.46 2.17
C TRP A 72 -6.77 4.02 3.53
N VAL A 73 -6.28 5.26 3.51
CA VAL A 73 -5.86 6.02 4.68
C VAL A 73 -6.69 7.30 4.70
N TYR A 74 -7.41 7.50 5.80
CA TYR A 74 -8.20 8.70 6.03
C TYR A 74 -7.83 9.29 7.39
N ALA A 75 -7.70 10.61 7.43
CA ALA A 75 -7.48 11.32 8.68
C ALA A 75 -8.31 12.59 8.75
N ASP A 76 -8.63 13.02 9.96
CA ASP A 76 -9.14 14.35 10.24
C ASP A 76 -8.41 14.97 11.46
N VAL A 77 -8.89 16.12 11.94
CA VAL A 77 -8.28 16.84 13.06
C VAL A 77 -8.36 16.06 14.38
N VAL A 78 -9.40 15.23 14.54
CA VAL A 78 -9.64 14.43 15.75
C VAL A 78 -8.91 13.09 15.66
N TYR A 79 -8.89 12.48 14.47
CA TYR A 79 -8.30 11.18 14.19
C TYR A 79 -7.18 11.32 13.15
N PRO A 80 -5.96 11.70 13.57
CA PRO A 80 -4.82 11.71 12.67
C PRO A 80 -4.49 10.27 12.24
N SER A 81 -4.06 10.10 11.00
CA SER A 81 -3.65 8.80 10.47
C SER A 81 -2.52 8.94 9.44
N SER A 82 -1.57 8.03 9.51
CA SER A 82 -0.47 7.96 8.56
C SER A 82 -0.11 6.53 8.16
N LEU A 83 0.49 6.40 6.97
CA LEU A 83 1.02 5.14 6.46
C LEU A 83 2.43 5.32 5.92
N VAL A 84 3.36 4.53 6.46
CA VAL A 84 4.66 4.26 5.86
C VAL A 84 4.63 2.84 5.29
N MET A 85 4.92 2.69 3.99
CA MET A 85 4.90 1.40 3.31
C MET A 85 6.15 1.19 2.48
N GLU A 86 6.80 0.03 2.67
CA GLU A 86 8.07 -0.29 2.03
C GLU A 86 8.11 -1.70 1.44
N TYR A 87 8.76 -1.83 0.27
CA TYR A 87 9.09 -3.11 -0.37
C TYR A 87 7.89 -3.98 -0.74
N CYS A 88 6.74 -3.37 -1.04
CA CYS A 88 5.49 -4.06 -1.36
C CYS A 88 5.22 -4.14 -2.86
N SER A 89 4.60 -5.22 -3.33
CA SER A 89 3.92 -5.23 -4.63
C SER A 89 2.40 -5.29 -4.43
N VAL A 90 1.65 -4.29 -4.88
CA VAL A 90 0.19 -4.19 -4.71
C VAL A 90 -0.49 -4.40 -6.07
N THR A 91 -1.48 -5.29 -6.14
CA THR A 91 -2.12 -5.68 -7.40
C THR A 91 -3.62 -5.95 -7.30
N ASN A 92 -4.29 -6.01 -8.47
CA ASN A 92 -5.67 -6.48 -8.66
C ASN A 92 -6.74 -5.66 -7.91
N GLY A 93 -6.55 -4.33 -7.88
CA GLY A 93 -7.44 -3.37 -7.22
C GLY A 93 -8.34 -2.60 -8.21
N PRO A 94 -9.66 -2.83 -8.28
CA PRO A 94 -10.57 -2.15 -9.22
C PRO A 94 -10.79 -0.66 -8.99
N TYR A 95 -10.35 -0.12 -7.84
CA TYR A 95 -10.46 1.32 -7.55
C TYR A 95 -9.09 1.95 -7.39
N TYR A 96 -8.28 1.47 -6.46
CA TYR A 96 -6.93 1.97 -6.26
C TYR A 96 -6.02 0.91 -5.63
N GLY A 97 -4.71 1.05 -5.81
CA GLY A 97 -3.73 0.36 -4.97
C GLY A 97 -3.76 0.93 -3.56
N ILE A 98 -3.52 2.24 -3.45
CA ILE A 98 -3.64 3.01 -2.21
C ILE A 98 -4.42 4.32 -2.46
N SER A 99 -5.27 4.71 -1.52
CA SER A 99 -5.90 6.03 -1.49
C SER A 99 -5.60 6.77 -0.19
N PHE A 100 -5.14 8.02 -0.29
CA PHE A 100 -4.99 8.95 0.83
C PHE A 100 -6.06 10.05 0.73
N GLY A 101 -6.74 10.33 1.84
CA GLY A 101 -7.79 11.35 1.93
C GLY A 101 -7.78 12.13 3.25
N GLY A 102 -8.59 13.19 3.33
CA GLY A 102 -8.61 14.10 4.48
C GLY A 102 -7.25 14.73 4.75
N MET A 103 -6.80 14.65 6.01
CA MET A 103 -5.49 15.15 6.49
C MET A 103 -4.41 14.07 6.57
N SER A 104 -4.60 12.95 5.86
CA SER A 104 -3.71 11.77 5.99
C SER A 104 -2.30 12.05 5.48
N LYS A 105 -1.33 11.33 6.02
CA LYS A 105 0.08 11.43 5.63
C LYS A 105 0.63 10.11 5.11
N GLY A 106 1.48 10.16 4.09
CA GLY A 106 2.03 8.97 3.43
C GLY A 106 3.53 9.03 3.15
N ASN A 107 4.23 7.91 3.34
CA ASN A 107 5.59 7.70 2.84
C ASN A 107 5.71 6.32 2.21
N ILE A 108 5.80 6.28 0.87
CA ILE A 108 5.76 5.07 0.07
C ILE A 108 7.11 4.87 -0.62
N ARG A 109 7.78 3.74 -0.35
CA ARG A 109 9.15 3.51 -0.82
C ARG A 109 9.38 2.12 -1.37
N ASN A 110 10.07 2.02 -2.50
CA ASN A 110 10.47 0.73 -3.08
C ASN A 110 9.27 -0.20 -3.34
N CYS A 111 8.12 0.37 -3.72
CA CYS A 111 6.88 -0.36 -3.94
C CYS A 111 6.53 -0.45 -5.43
N ASN A 112 5.84 -1.52 -5.81
CA ASN A 112 5.29 -1.70 -7.14
C ASN A 112 3.77 -1.69 -7.05
N PHE A 113 3.13 -0.90 -7.90
CA PHE A 113 1.68 -0.87 -8.10
C PHE A 113 1.42 -1.37 -9.52
N VAL A 114 0.64 -2.44 -9.63
CA VAL A 114 0.42 -3.14 -10.90
C VAL A 114 -1.03 -3.51 -11.04
N ASN A 115 -1.64 -3.35 -12.22
CA ASN A 115 -2.97 -3.88 -12.51
C ASN A 115 -4.04 -3.45 -11.47
N THR A 116 -4.10 -2.15 -11.23
CA THR A 116 -5.17 -1.51 -10.46
C THR A 116 -5.83 -0.42 -11.31
N ASN A 117 -6.96 0.13 -10.89
CA ASN A 117 -7.56 1.26 -11.61
C ASN A 117 -6.72 2.54 -11.47
N PHE A 118 -6.48 2.96 -10.22
CA PHE A 118 -5.47 3.95 -9.89
C PHE A 118 -4.31 3.26 -9.16
N GLY A 119 -3.06 3.53 -9.48
CA GLY A 119 -1.94 3.03 -8.67
C GLY A 119 -1.97 3.63 -7.27
N LEU A 120 -1.91 4.96 -7.21
CA LEU A 120 -2.03 5.76 -6.00
C LEU A 120 -2.96 6.96 -6.24
N LYS A 121 -3.89 7.18 -5.32
CA LYS A 121 -4.86 8.27 -5.37
C LYS A 121 -4.76 9.16 -4.13
N LEU A 122 -4.71 10.48 -4.32
CA LEU A 122 -4.71 11.47 -3.26
C LEU A 122 -5.90 12.41 -3.44
N PHE A 123 -6.50 12.83 -2.32
CA PHE A 123 -7.49 13.88 -2.31
C PHE A 123 -7.49 14.71 -1.01
N ASP A 124 -8.27 15.79 -0.98
CA ASP A 124 -8.39 16.77 0.09
C ASP A 124 -7.07 17.53 0.37
N VAL A 125 -6.51 17.39 1.58
CA VAL A 125 -5.31 18.10 2.05
C VAL A 125 -4.21 17.11 2.44
N SER A 126 -4.23 15.92 1.83
CA SER A 126 -3.28 14.84 2.13
C SER A 126 -1.84 15.18 1.70
N GLU A 127 -0.87 14.69 2.45
CA GLU A 127 0.56 14.91 2.22
C GLU A 127 1.27 13.56 2.01
N VAL A 128 1.77 13.29 0.80
CA VAL A 128 2.40 11.99 0.48
C VAL A 128 3.76 12.19 -0.18
N SER A 129 4.72 11.37 0.22
CA SER A 129 6.00 11.21 -0.45
C SER A 129 6.12 9.82 -1.07
N VAL A 130 6.61 9.75 -2.31
CA VAL A 130 6.79 8.53 -3.08
C VAL A 130 8.23 8.47 -3.58
N THR A 131 8.94 7.39 -3.29
CA THR A 131 10.34 7.23 -3.70
C THR A 131 10.59 5.85 -4.27
N ASN A 132 11.27 5.78 -5.42
CA ASN A 132 11.70 4.52 -6.03
C ASN A 132 10.55 3.51 -6.20
N CYS A 133 9.40 3.98 -6.70
CA CYS A 133 8.23 3.13 -6.92
C CYS A 133 7.96 2.92 -8.42
N ILE A 134 7.23 1.85 -8.74
CA ILE A 134 6.77 1.55 -10.11
C ILE A 134 5.25 1.59 -10.14
N PHE A 135 4.68 2.25 -11.14
CA PHE A 135 3.24 2.31 -11.41
C PHE A 135 2.99 1.83 -12.83
N SER A 136 2.35 0.66 -12.99
CA SER A 136 2.23 0.04 -14.30
C SER A 136 0.92 -0.69 -14.55
N ASN A 137 0.50 -0.71 -15.81
CA ASN A 137 -0.68 -1.47 -16.25
C ASN A 137 -1.94 -1.07 -15.49
N HIS A 138 -2.09 0.21 -15.18
CA HIS A 138 -3.28 0.70 -14.50
C HIS A 138 -4.42 0.96 -15.50
N SER A 139 -5.65 0.59 -15.16
CA SER A 139 -6.79 0.74 -16.08
C SER A 139 -7.22 2.20 -16.28
N THR A 140 -6.71 3.11 -15.46
CA THR A 140 -6.90 4.56 -15.65
C THR A 140 -5.56 5.28 -15.49
N TYR A 141 -5.10 5.51 -14.26
CA TYR A 141 -3.89 6.31 -14.00
C TYR A 141 -2.91 5.62 -13.05
N GLY A 142 -1.61 5.88 -13.24
CA GLY A 142 -0.61 5.55 -12.21
C GLY A 142 -0.80 6.37 -10.94
N LEU A 143 -0.99 7.68 -11.11
CA LEU A 143 -1.28 8.62 -10.03
C LEU A 143 -2.52 9.44 -10.33
N GLY A 144 -3.38 9.62 -9.32
CA GLY A 144 -4.49 10.58 -9.39
C GLY A 144 -4.46 11.55 -8.23
N LEU A 145 -4.36 12.86 -8.52
CA LEU A 145 -4.48 13.92 -7.53
C LEU A 145 -5.82 14.64 -7.71
N TYR A 146 -6.61 14.72 -6.64
CA TYR A 146 -7.92 15.37 -6.63
C TYR A 146 -7.97 16.46 -5.56
N GLY A 147 -7.89 17.72 -5.97
CA GLY A 147 -7.95 18.87 -5.07
C GLY A 147 -6.75 19.80 -5.25
N GLU A 148 -6.89 21.04 -4.81
CA GLU A 148 -5.86 22.08 -4.96
C GLU A 148 -4.84 22.07 -3.81
N ASP A 149 -5.19 21.47 -2.67
CA ASP A 149 -4.41 21.51 -1.43
C ASP A 149 -3.67 20.19 -1.11
N THR A 150 -3.71 19.20 -2.01
CA THR A 150 -2.93 17.96 -1.86
C THR A 150 -1.45 18.20 -2.15
N SER A 151 -0.57 17.62 -1.34
CA SER A 151 0.88 17.67 -1.55
C SER A 151 1.42 16.30 -1.92
N LEU A 152 2.13 16.22 -3.05
CA LEU A 152 2.81 15.01 -3.51
C LEU A 152 4.25 15.33 -3.89
N GLU A 153 5.20 14.65 -3.26
CA GLU A 153 6.60 14.60 -3.71
C GLU A 153 6.89 13.23 -4.29
N ILE A 154 7.27 13.15 -5.57
CA ILE A 154 7.65 11.90 -6.22
C ILE A 154 9.09 11.97 -6.74
N THR A 155 9.89 10.97 -6.38
CA THR A 155 11.30 10.87 -6.79
C THR A 155 11.65 9.45 -7.23
N PHE A 156 12.55 9.35 -8.21
CA PHE A 156 13.11 8.08 -8.73
C PHE A 156 12.06 7.01 -9.11
N SER A 157 10.85 7.41 -9.49
CA SER A 157 9.75 6.49 -9.76
C SER A 157 9.48 6.35 -11.26
N LEU A 158 8.98 5.18 -11.66
CA LEU A 158 8.73 4.83 -13.06
C LEU A 158 7.24 4.60 -13.32
N PHE A 159 6.80 5.07 -14.48
CA PHE A 159 5.46 4.84 -15.00
C PHE A 159 5.53 4.12 -16.35
N TRP A 160 4.59 3.21 -16.58
CA TRP A 160 4.60 2.27 -17.71
C TRP A 160 3.15 1.89 -18.03
N ASP A 161 2.79 1.78 -19.32
CA ASP A 161 1.52 1.22 -19.84
C ASP A 161 0.27 1.47 -18.98
N ASN A 162 0.07 2.69 -18.51
CA ASN A 162 -1.18 3.09 -17.86
C ASN A 162 -2.19 3.49 -18.95
N GLU A 163 -3.42 2.98 -18.87
CA GLU A 163 -4.35 3.02 -20.01
C GLU A 163 -4.78 4.44 -20.41
N GLU A 164 -5.06 5.34 -19.46
CA GLU A 164 -5.41 6.73 -19.78
C GLU A 164 -4.18 7.65 -19.75
N SER A 165 -3.40 7.65 -18.66
CA SER A 165 -2.18 8.45 -18.51
C SER A 165 -1.36 7.97 -17.32
N ASP A 166 -0.08 8.35 -17.25
CA ASP A 166 0.77 8.07 -16.09
C ASP A 166 0.30 8.82 -14.84
N SER A 167 -0.14 10.07 -15.02
CA SER A 167 -0.70 10.91 -13.97
C SER A 167 -1.95 11.65 -14.45
N MET A 168 -2.88 11.83 -13.53
CA MET A 168 -3.96 12.80 -13.59
C MET A 168 -3.63 13.97 -12.68
N GLU A 169 -3.50 15.15 -13.26
CA GLU A 169 -3.42 16.41 -12.53
C GLU A 169 -4.79 17.11 -12.61
N SER A 170 -5.42 17.37 -11.47
CA SER A 170 -6.71 18.10 -11.42
C SER A 170 -6.58 19.62 -11.58
N CYS A 171 -5.44 20.14 -12.03
CA CYS A 171 -5.28 21.57 -12.28
C CYS A 171 -5.61 21.92 -13.74
N PRO A 172 -6.57 22.81 -14.01
CA PRO A 172 -6.73 23.40 -15.34
C PRO A 172 -5.66 24.48 -15.55
N GLY A 173 -4.42 24.07 -15.82
CA GLY A 173 -3.34 24.94 -16.32
C GLY A 173 -2.51 25.68 -15.29
#